data_AF-A0A225VTZ1-F1
#
_entry.id   AF-A0A225VTZ1-F1
#
_cell.length_a   1.000
_cell.length_b   1.000
_cell.length_c   1.000
_cell.angle_alpha   90.00
_cell.angle_beta   90.00
_cell.angle_gamma   90.00
#
_symmetry.space_group_name_H-M   'P 1'
#
loop_
_entity.id
_entity.type
_entity.pdbx_description
1 polymer ?
#
loop_
_entity_poly.entity_id
_entity_poly.type
_entity_poly.pdbx_seq_one_letter_code
_entity_poly.pdbx_strand_id
1 'polypeptide(L)'
;MADDQNCIRNAEFANESETPHFDVLFTQYNTGEGTFGTEHLGSLLLDMGFNASPKVLDRALDDMDPNATGEIAKLTFLEWFEENADDIDDAPPATTTQSSLPITPRSQQDEAYSEVQSAMLDAKKQRKQAEVDAQLLANRLAHLRAEDARAQKRIEEAKRRAREIEAIKKRNEDRHRVKQEAMEQMQREIKAQRQYNNMVQSSSRERRNQVIAEYSLQRAQIVQDTRAEKKTHLAQIRRQREMDRSWLAERSQEMREKEKRVVRQRQAAQKNYEKELLKKARDNLAHEHEQRLLSEKKIYRMESEEAELIAKLRVTQEMQRAAYEELEFVMHDE
;
A
#
# COMPACT_ATOMS: atom_id res chain seq x y z
N MET A 1 -0.41 16.75 -18.51
CA MET A 1 1.01 16.99 -18.23
C MET A 1 1.72 15.65 -18.33
N ALA A 2 1.98 15.23 -19.56
CA ALA A 2 2.64 13.98 -19.90
C ALA A 2 3.49 14.27 -21.12
N ASP A 3 4.54 15.07 -20.92
CA ASP A 3 5.55 15.41 -21.92
C ASP A 3 6.78 15.87 -21.13
N ASP A 4 7.69 14.94 -20.80
CA ASP A 4 9.08 15.25 -20.45
C ASP A 4 9.93 13.98 -20.22
N GLN A 5 9.79 12.98 -21.09
CA GLN A 5 10.70 11.82 -21.10
C GLN A 5 11.12 11.43 -22.52
N ASN A 6 11.39 12.41 -23.39
CA ASN A 6 11.87 12.11 -24.74
C ASN A 6 12.99 13.03 -25.27
N CYS A 7 13.82 13.59 -24.37
CA CYS A 7 14.91 14.49 -24.76
C CYS A 7 16.32 14.02 -24.37
N ILE A 8 16.50 12.77 -23.91
CA ILE A 8 17.83 12.25 -23.55
C ILE A 8 17.98 10.83 -24.10
N ARG A 9 18.04 10.71 -25.43
CA ARG A 9 18.47 9.45 -26.07
C ARG A 9 19.12 9.61 -27.45
N ASN A 10 19.57 10.81 -27.81
CA ASN A 10 20.21 11.10 -29.09
C ASN A 10 21.51 11.92 -28.94
N ALA A 11 22.37 11.54 -28.00
CA ALA A 11 23.72 12.11 -27.93
C ALA A 11 24.64 11.18 -27.13
N GLU A 12 25.04 10.05 -27.72
CA GLU A 12 26.23 9.25 -27.31
C GLU A 12 26.32 7.97 -28.16
N PHE A 13 26.64 8.13 -29.44
CA PHE A 13 27.36 7.12 -30.23
C PHE A 13 28.22 7.86 -31.25
N ALA A 14 29.09 8.75 -30.74
CA ALA A 14 30.29 9.09 -31.46
C ALA A 14 31.23 7.90 -31.25
N ASN A 15 31.26 7.00 -32.22
CA ASN A 15 32.25 5.94 -32.31
C ASN A 15 33.64 6.60 -32.25
N GLU A 16 34.33 6.49 -31.11
CA GLU A 16 35.77 6.68 -31.07
C GLU A 16 36.35 5.53 -31.89
N SER A 17 36.70 5.80 -33.14
CA SER A 17 37.27 4.78 -34.02
C SER A 17 38.68 4.43 -33.56
N GLU A 18 38.98 3.12 -33.57
CA GLU A 18 40.29 2.60 -33.14
C GLU A 18 41.43 3.03 -34.08
N THR A 19 41.11 3.54 -35.27
CA THR A 19 42.08 3.94 -36.31
C THR A 19 41.79 5.33 -36.91
N PRO A 20 41.85 6.42 -36.12
CA PRO A 20 41.43 7.76 -36.55
C PRO A 20 42.25 8.33 -37.72
N HIS A 21 43.47 7.83 -37.93
CA HIS A 21 44.31 8.21 -39.07
C HIS A 21 43.81 7.65 -40.40
N PHE A 22 43.41 6.36 -40.40
CA PHE A 22 42.84 5.71 -41.57
C PHE A 22 41.46 6.27 -41.89
N ASP A 23 40.66 6.58 -40.88
CA ASP A 23 39.32 7.16 -41.05
C ASP A 23 39.32 8.41 -41.93
N VAL A 24 40.29 9.30 -41.76
CA VAL A 24 40.42 10.53 -42.56
C VAL A 24 40.71 10.19 -44.03
N LEU A 25 41.62 9.26 -44.30
CA LEU A 25 41.96 8.84 -45.67
C LEU A 25 40.79 8.12 -46.34
N PHE A 26 40.06 7.30 -45.59
CA PHE A 26 38.89 6.57 -46.08
C PHE A 26 37.70 7.46 -46.42
N THR A 27 37.54 8.62 -45.76
CA THR A 27 36.42 9.53 -46.07
C THR A 27 36.42 10.03 -47.52
N GLN A 28 37.58 10.07 -48.18
CA GLN A 28 37.73 10.55 -49.55
C GLN A 28 37.23 9.54 -50.60
N TYR A 29 37.14 8.26 -50.24
CA TYR A 29 36.82 7.16 -51.16
C TYR A 29 35.56 6.37 -50.76
N ASN A 30 34.91 6.76 -49.66
CA ASN A 30 33.75 6.06 -49.10
C ASN A 30 32.46 6.35 -49.89
N THR A 31 31.74 5.29 -50.29
CA THR A 31 30.47 5.36 -51.03
C THR A 31 29.23 5.49 -50.15
N GLY A 32 29.39 5.57 -48.82
CA GLY A 32 28.33 5.96 -47.88
C GLY A 32 27.89 4.90 -46.89
N GLU A 33 28.42 3.67 -46.99
CA GLU A 33 28.08 2.56 -46.08
C GLU A 33 29.33 1.91 -45.44
N GLY A 34 30.47 2.61 -45.46
CA GLY A 34 31.74 2.05 -44.95
C GLY A 34 32.41 1.09 -45.93
N THR A 35 32.01 1.13 -47.21
CA THR A 35 32.65 0.49 -48.35
C THR A 35 33.31 1.53 -49.26
N PHE A 36 34.25 1.09 -50.10
CA PHE A 36 34.86 1.90 -51.16
C PHE A 36 35.03 1.06 -52.43
N GLY A 37 35.04 1.70 -53.60
CA GLY A 37 35.17 1.01 -54.89
C GLY A 37 36.54 0.36 -55.07
N THR A 38 36.58 -0.84 -55.66
CA THR A 38 37.81 -1.59 -55.98
C THR A 38 38.79 -0.79 -56.84
N GLU A 39 38.30 0.09 -57.71
CA GLU A 39 39.09 1.00 -58.55
C GLU A 39 39.92 2.02 -57.76
N HIS A 40 39.55 2.26 -56.50
CA HIS A 40 40.22 3.21 -55.63
C HIS A 40 41.32 2.58 -54.76
N LEU A 41 41.43 1.24 -54.75
CA LEU A 41 42.40 0.51 -53.91
C LEU A 41 43.86 0.92 -54.18
N GLY A 42 44.24 1.04 -55.45
CA GLY A 42 45.61 1.44 -55.82
C GLY A 42 45.94 2.89 -55.43
N SER A 43 44.97 3.81 -55.57
CA SER A 43 45.13 5.20 -55.15
C SER A 43 45.21 5.32 -53.63
N LEU A 44 44.40 4.55 -52.91
CA LEU A 44 44.42 4.50 -51.45
C LEU A 44 45.77 4.01 -50.91
N LEU A 45 46.34 2.94 -51.47
CA LEU A 45 47.66 2.42 -51.08
C LEU A 45 48.78 3.44 -51.37
N LEU A 46 48.71 4.14 -52.51
CA LEU A 46 49.64 5.21 -52.84
C LEU A 46 49.53 6.40 -51.87
N ASP A 47 48.32 6.80 -51.49
CA ASP A 47 48.09 7.89 -50.52
C ASP A 47 48.56 7.50 -49.11
N MET A 48 48.61 6.20 -48.79
CA MET A 48 49.24 5.65 -47.59
C MET A 48 50.77 5.49 -47.70
N GLY A 49 51.37 5.79 -48.86
CA GLY A 49 52.80 5.76 -49.08
C GLY A 49 53.37 4.43 -49.61
N PHE A 50 52.51 3.50 -50.02
CA PHE A 50 52.90 2.19 -50.55
C PHE A 50 52.83 2.17 -52.08
N ASN A 51 53.89 1.68 -52.73
CA ASN A 51 53.93 1.53 -54.19
C ASN A 51 53.68 0.07 -54.59
N ALA A 52 52.42 -0.37 -54.49
CA ALA A 52 52.04 -1.74 -54.81
C ALA A 52 52.17 -2.03 -56.32
N SER A 53 52.84 -3.12 -56.67
CA SER A 53 52.89 -3.57 -58.07
C SER A 53 51.51 -4.07 -58.54
N PRO A 54 51.20 -4.03 -59.85
CA PRO A 54 49.91 -4.50 -60.38
C PRO A 54 49.54 -5.93 -59.96
N LYS A 55 50.54 -6.81 -59.82
CA LYS A 55 50.33 -8.19 -59.35
C LYS A 55 49.90 -8.27 -57.88
N VAL A 56 50.36 -7.34 -57.05
CA VAL A 56 49.98 -7.26 -55.63
C VAL A 56 48.56 -6.72 -55.52
N LEU A 57 48.18 -5.76 -56.36
CA LEU A 57 46.81 -5.24 -56.43
C LEU A 57 45.81 -6.31 -56.89
N ASP A 58 46.12 -7.07 -57.94
CA ASP A 58 45.24 -8.14 -58.43
C ASP A 58 45.01 -9.22 -57.35
N ARG A 59 46.07 -9.62 -56.64
CA ARG A 59 45.97 -10.56 -55.52
C ARG A 59 45.15 -10.00 -54.36
N ALA A 60 45.36 -8.73 -54.01
CA ALA A 60 44.61 -8.05 -52.97
C ALA A 60 43.11 -7.99 -53.28
N LEU A 61 42.76 -7.80 -54.56
CA LEU A 61 41.37 -7.80 -55.02
C LEU A 61 40.73 -9.19 -54.97
N ASP A 62 41.45 -10.23 -55.39
CA ASP A 62 40.97 -11.63 -55.27
C ASP A 62 40.67 -12.02 -53.81
N ASP A 63 41.49 -11.53 -52.87
CA ASP A 63 41.36 -11.84 -51.45
C ASP A 63 40.24 -11.02 -50.76
N MET A 64 40.07 -9.74 -51.12
CA MET A 64 39.11 -8.84 -50.45
C MET A 64 37.73 -8.77 -51.12
N ASP A 65 37.63 -9.01 -52.42
CA ASP A 65 36.36 -9.04 -53.17
C ASP A 65 36.25 -10.30 -54.05
N PRO A 66 36.20 -11.50 -53.45
CA PRO A 66 36.20 -12.78 -54.18
C PRO A 66 34.95 -12.97 -55.05
N ASN A 67 33.90 -12.18 -54.82
CA ASN A 67 32.64 -12.24 -55.57
C ASN A 67 32.55 -11.16 -56.67
N ALA A 68 33.61 -10.37 -56.88
CA ALA A 68 33.67 -9.27 -57.84
C ALA A 68 32.48 -8.30 -57.72
N THR A 69 32.10 -7.97 -56.49
CA THR A 69 31.03 -7.04 -56.18
C THR A 69 31.38 -5.61 -56.56
N GLY A 70 32.66 -5.31 -56.72
CA GLY A 70 33.20 -3.99 -57.06
C GLY A 70 33.36 -3.07 -55.85
N GLU A 71 32.98 -3.52 -54.65
CA GLU A 71 33.04 -2.77 -53.41
C GLU A 71 33.79 -3.54 -52.33
N ILE A 72 34.71 -2.86 -51.63
CA ILE A 72 35.50 -3.42 -50.54
C ILE A 72 35.05 -2.77 -49.23
N ALA A 73 34.69 -3.57 -48.23
CA ALA A 73 34.38 -3.05 -46.90
C ALA A 73 35.66 -2.60 -46.18
N LYS A 74 35.58 -1.45 -45.49
CA LYS A 74 36.72 -0.85 -44.77
C LYS A 74 37.34 -1.80 -43.74
N LEU A 75 36.53 -2.59 -43.05
CA LEU A 75 37.02 -3.55 -42.06
C LEU A 75 37.84 -4.67 -42.73
N THR A 76 37.37 -5.19 -43.86
CA THR A 76 38.07 -6.21 -44.66
C THR A 76 39.42 -5.70 -45.16
N PHE A 77 39.48 -4.44 -45.60
CA PHE A 77 40.75 -3.82 -46.00
C PHE A 77 41.73 -3.69 -44.84
N LEU A 78 41.27 -3.23 -43.66
CA LEU A 78 42.15 -3.03 -42.51
C LEU A 78 42.72 -4.36 -42.00
N GLU A 79 41.90 -5.42 -42.01
CA GLU A 79 42.33 -6.79 -41.66
C GLU A 79 43.37 -7.31 -42.67
N TRP A 80 43.10 -7.17 -43.97
CA TRP A 80 44.07 -7.56 -45.01
C TRP A 80 45.37 -6.75 -44.93
N PHE A 81 45.28 -5.44 -44.67
CA PHE A 81 46.43 -4.55 -44.60
C PHE A 81 47.30 -4.84 -43.38
N GLU A 82 46.73 -5.13 -42.21
CA GLU A 82 47.51 -5.56 -41.03
C GLU A 82 48.31 -6.85 -41.31
N GLU A 83 47.75 -7.77 -42.08
CA GLU A 83 48.41 -9.06 -42.37
C GLU A 83 49.47 -8.98 -43.48
N ASN A 84 49.37 -8.01 -44.41
CA ASN A 84 50.20 -7.98 -45.63
C ASN A 84 51.07 -6.72 -45.77
N ALA A 85 51.03 -5.76 -44.84
CA ALA A 85 51.75 -4.48 -44.95
C ALA A 85 53.27 -4.60 -45.17
N ASP A 86 53.91 -5.64 -44.62
CA ASP A 86 55.37 -5.82 -44.68
C ASP A 86 55.87 -6.35 -46.04
N ASP A 87 55.00 -6.95 -46.85
CA ASP A 87 55.35 -7.61 -48.13
C ASP A 87 55.06 -6.73 -49.38
N ILE A 88 54.66 -5.48 -49.18
CA ILE A 88 54.19 -4.59 -50.27
C ILE A 88 55.35 -3.92 -51.05
N ASP A 89 56.58 -3.89 -50.50
CA ASP A 89 57.68 -3.00 -50.95
C ASP A 89 58.90 -3.75 -51.56
N ASP A 90 58.70 -4.79 -52.37
CA ASP A 90 59.78 -5.61 -52.94
C ASP A 90 60.31 -5.10 -54.31
N ALA A 91 61.48 -4.45 -54.31
CA ALA A 91 62.26 -4.15 -55.51
C ALA A 91 63.80 -4.22 -55.26
N PRO A 92 64.58 -5.06 -55.98
CA PRO A 92 66.03 -5.18 -55.74
C PRO A 92 66.92 -4.32 -56.68
N PRO A 93 68.10 -3.81 -56.22
CA PRO A 93 69.15 -3.26 -57.07
C PRO A 93 70.36 -4.21 -57.23
N ALA A 94 70.96 -4.23 -58.43
CA ALA A 94 72.14 -5.03 -58.79
C ALA A 94 73.47 -4.27 -58.57
N THR A 95 74.53 -4.96 -58.11
CA THR A 95 75.92 -4.45 -58.06
C THR A 95 76.94 -5.45 -58.62
N THR A 96 77.91 -4.92 -59.36
CA THR A 96 78.96 -5.60 -60.13
C THR A 96 80.32 -5.43 -59.44
N THR A 97 81.21 -6.43 -59.46
CA THR A 97 82.60 -6.28 -58.97
C THR A 97 83.59 -7.07 -59.83
N GLN A 98 84.69 -6.43 -60.25
CA GLN A 98 85.78 -7.01 -61.05
C GLN A 98 87.11 -7.07 -60.28
N SER A 99 87.75 -8.24 -60.36
CA SER A 99 89.16 -8.57 -60.68
C SER A 99 90.36 -7.82 -60.05
N SER A 100 91.34 -8.62 -59.61
CA SER A 100 92.68 -8.27 -59.13
C SER A 100 93.76 -9.06 -59.87
N LEU A 101 94.94 -8.47 -60.14
CA LEU A 101 96.19 -9.18 -60.48
C LEU A 101 97.46 -8.35 -60.11
N PRO A 102 98.67 -8.98 -59.97
CA PRO A 102 99.74 -8.58 -59.07
C PRO A 102 101.12 -8.27 -59.73
N ILE A 103 102.12 -7.93 -58.89
CA ILE A 103 103.50 -7.51 -59.22
C ILE A 103 104.55 -8.58 -58.82
N THR A 104 105.65 -8.69 -59.59
CA THR A 104 106.87 -9.52 -59.34
C THR A 104 108.14 -8.70 -59.00
N PRO A 105 109.20 -9.29 -58.41
CA PRO A 105 110.19 -8.61 -57.55
C PRO A 105 111.65 -8.56 -58.07
N ARG A 106 112.57 -7.84 -57.37
CA ARG A 106 114.02 -7.80 -57.68
C ARG A 106 114.96 -7.57 -56.45
N SER A 107 115.89 -8.53 -56.25
CA SER A 107 117.32 -8.54 -55.83
C SER A 107 117.94 -7.80 -54.59
N GLN A 108 117.97 -8.49 -53.44
CA GLN A 108 119.05 -8.85 -52.47
C GLN A 108 120.41 -8.12 -52.23
N GLN A 109 120.77 -6.95 -52.79
CA GLN A 109 122.07 -6.32 -52.44
C GLN A 109 122.03 -4.91 -51.85
N ASP A 110 120.83 -4.36 -51.64
CA ASP A 110 120.59 -3.16 -50.83
C ASP A 110 120.41 -3.47 -49.32
N GLU A 111 120.50 -4.73 -48.91
CA GLU A 111 119.92 -5.29 -47.67
C GLU A 111 120.35 -4.59 -46.37
N ALA A 112 121.64 -4.32 -46.13
CA ALA A 112 122.09 -3.85 -44.80
C ALA A 112 121.91 -2.33 -44.55
N TYR A 113 122.04 -1.48 -45.58
CA TYR A 113 121.74 -0.05 -45.48
C TYR A 113 120.23 0.20 -45.61
N SER A 114 119.55 -0.63 -46.40
CA SER A 114 118.09 -0.77 -46.42
C SER A 114 117.57 -1.25 -45.07
N GLU A 115 118.25 -2.12 -44.33
CA GLU A 115 117.81 -2.64 -43.02
C GLU A 115 117.78 -1.55 -41.94
N VAL A 116 118.80 -0.68 -41.84
CA VAL A 116 118.81 0.41 -40.85
C VAL A 116 117.81 1.52 -41.23
N GLN A 117 117.70 1.83 -42.54
CA GLN A 117 116.66 2.74 -43.03
C GLN A 117 115.26 2.13 -42.89
N SER A 118 115.11 0.82 -43.09
CA SER A 118 113.88 0.05 -42.88
C SER A 118 113.53 0.07 -41.40
N ALA A 119 114.45 -0.23 -40.48
CA ALA A 119 114.21 -0.20 -39.05
C ALA A 119 113.78 1.20 -38.56
N MET A 120 114.36 2.27 -39.12
CA MET A 120 113.94 3.64 -38.84
C MET A 120 112.57 3.98 -39.43
N LEU A 121 112.28 3.51 -40.65
CA LEU A 121 110.97 3.65 -41.30
C LEU A 121 109.90 2.81 -40.59
N ASP A 122 110.26 1.64 -40.07
CA ASP A 122 109.44 0.72 -39.30
C ASP A 122 109.15 1.30 -37.92
N ALA A 123 110.15 1.87 -37.24
CA ALA A 123 109.93 2.63 -36.01
C ALA A 123 109.03 3.86 -36.23
N LYS A 124 109.19 4.58 -37.35
CA LYS A 124 108.28 5.69 -37.72
C LYS A 124 106.89 5.20 -38.08
N LYS A 125 106.76 4.05 -38.74
CA LYS A 125 105.49 3.41 -39.11
C LYS A 125 104.77 2.89 -37.86
N GLN A 126 105.48 2.25 -36.94
CA GLN A 126 104.98 1.81 -35.63
C GLN A 126 104.54 3.00 -34.78
N ARG A 127 105.31 4.10 -34.75
CA ARG A 127 104.91 5.32 -34.07
C ARG A 127 103.63 5.92 -34.67
N LYS A 128 103.56 6.04 -36.00
CA LYS A 128 102.36 6.50 -36.69
C LYS A 128 101.17 5.57 -36.45
N GLN A 129 101.39 4.27 -36.42
CA GLN A 129 100.34 3.29 -36.14
C GLN A 129 99.84 3.40 -34.70
N ALA A 130 100.75 3.56 -33.72
CA ALA A 130 100.40 3.84 -32.33
C ALA A 130 99.68 5.19 -32.15
N GLU A 131 100.06 6.23 -32.90
CA GLU A 131 99.35 7.52 -32.93
C GLU A 131 97.94 7.37 -33.50
N VAL A 132 97.77 6.61 -34.59
CA VAL A 132 96.46 6.30 -35.20
C VAL A 132 95.60 5.47 -34.25
N ASP A 133 96.16 4.46 -33.59
CA ASP A 133 95.46 3.62 -32.62
C ASP A 133 95.06 4.42 -31.37
N ALA A 134 95.93 5.30 -30.88
CA ALA A 134 95.61 6.22 -29.78
C ALA A 134 94.48 7.19 -30.16
N GLN A 135 94.48 7.70 -31.40
CA GLN A 135 93.42 8.57 -31.90
C GLN A 135 92.09 7.80 -32.05
N LEU A 136 92.12 6.56 -32.54
CA LEU A 136 90.94 5.71 -32.66
C LEU A 136 90.35 5.36 -31.28
N LEU A 137 91.21 5.03 -30.31
CA LEU A 137 90.79 4.80 -28.92
C LEU A 137 90.22 6.07 -28.28
N ALA A 138 90.82 7.23 -28.52
CA ALA A 138 90.29 8.50 -28.05
C ALA A 138 88.89 8.79 -28.63
N ASN A 139 88.69 8.56 -29.93
CA ASN A 139 87.39 8.70 -30.59
C ASN A 139 86.36 7.72 -30.00
N ARG A 140 86.73 6.44 -29.82
CA ARG A 140 85.86 5.44 -29.20
C ARG A 140 85.48 5.81 -27.77
N LEU A 141 86.42 6.25 -26.96
CA LEU A 141 86.16 6.72 -25.60
C LEU A 141 85.26 7.95 -25.58
N ALA A 142 85.41 8.87 -26.54
CA ALA A 142 84.52 10.02 -26.67
C ALA A 142 83.08 9.60 -27.00
N HIS A 143 82.90 8.66 -27.95
CA HIS A 143 81.59 8.09 -28.25
C HIS A 143 80.96 7.38 -27.06
N LEU A 144 81.71 6.51 -26.36
CA LEU A 144 81.22 5.79 -25.19
C LEU A 144 80.83 6.74 -24.03
N ARG A 145 81.61 7.80 -23.79
CA ARG A 145 81.25 8.82 -22.79
C ARG A 145 79.99 9.60 -23.18
N ALA A 146 79.82 9.90 -24.47
CA ALA A 146 78.60 10.56 -24.96
C ALA A 146 77.37 9.64 -24.84
N GLU A 147 77.53 8.33 -25.09
CA GLU A 147 76.48 7.33 -24.91
C GLU A 147 76.12 7.14 -23.43
N ASP A 148 77.10 7.01 -22.53
CA ASP A 148 76.89 6.92 -21.08
C ASP A 148 76.16 8.17 -20.55
N ALA A 149 76.59 9.38 -20.96
CA ALA A 149 75.90 10.61 -20.60
C ALA A 149 74.44 10.66 -21.12
N ARG A 150 74.17 10.12 -22.32
CA ARG A 150 72.79 10.00 -22.85
C ARG A 150 71.98 8.97 -22.07
N ALA A 151 72.57 7.83 -21.71
CA ALA A 151 71.92 6.80 -20.92
C ALA A 151 71.60 7.29 -19.50
N GLN A 152 72.53 7.98 -18.84
CA GLN A 152 72.32 8.61 -17.53
C GLN A 152 71.17 9.61 -17.57
N LYS A 153 71.11 10.49 -18.58
CA LYS A 153 69.97 11.42 -18.76
C LYS A 153 68.64 10.68 -18.92
N ARG A 154 68.60 9.58 -19.69
CA ARG A 154 67.39 8.75 -19.83
C ARG A 154 66.99 8.09 -18.51
N ILE A 155 67.94 7.60 -17.72
CA ILE A 155 67.69 7.01 -16.40
C ILE A 155 67.15 8.06 -15.43
N GLU A 156 67.73 9.26 -15.42
CA GLU A 156 67.26 10.36 -14.58
C GLU A 156 65.85 10.79 -14.94
N GLU A 157 65.55 10.91 -16.24
CA GLU A 157 64.21 11.21 -16.71
C GLU A 157 63.21 10.11 -16.34
N ALA A 158 63.56 8.83 -16.52
CA ALA A 158 62.73 7.70 -16.11
C ALA A 158 62.47 7.71 -14.60
N LYS A 159 63.49 7.98 -13.78
CA LYS A 159 63.35 8.13 -12.31
C LYS A 159 62.50 9.34 -11.93
N ARG A 160 62.56 10.44 -12.69
CA ARG A 160 61.70 11.61 -12.48
C ARG A 160 60.24 11.25 -12.79
N ARG A 161 59.98 10.63 -13.94
CA ARG A 161 58.63 10.18 -14.34
C ARG A 161 58.06 9.16 -13.36
N ALA A 162 58.86 8.21 -12.88
CA ALA A 162 58.43 7.25 -11.86
C ALA A 162 57.97 7.94 -10.57
N ARG A 163 58.73 8.92 -10.08
CA ARG A 163 58.36 9.72 -8.89
C ARG A 163 57.09 10.54 -9.11
N GLU A 164 56.90 11.10 -10.30
CA GLU A 164 55.67 11.83 -10.67
C GLU A 164 54.44 10.90 -10.67
N ILE A 165 54.57 9.70 -11.24
CA ILE A 165 53.51 8.68 -11.26
C ILE A 165 53.17 8.23 -9.83
N GLU A 166 54.17 7.96 -8.99
CA GLU A 166 53.95 7.59 -7.58
C GLU A 166 53.24 8.72 -6.81
N ALA A 167 53.62 9.98 -7.03
CA ALA A 167 52.97 11.13 -6.40
C ALA A 167 51.50 11.27 -6.85
N ILE A 168 51.22 11.08 -8.14
CA ILE A 168 49.84 11.09 -8.67
C ILE A 168 49.03 9.93 -8.10
N LYS A 169 49.59 8.72 -8.06
CA LYS A 169 48.92 7.54 -7.50
C LYS A 169 48.56 7.76 -6.04
N LYS A 170 49.49 8.24 -5.22
CA LYS A 170 49.25 8.58 -3.81
C LYS A 170 48.16 9.62 -3.66
N ARG A 171 48.19 10.71 -4.46
CA ARG A 171 47.14 11.74 -4.43
C ARG A 171 45.77 11.20 -4.82
N ASN A 172 45.71 10.30 -5.80
CA ASN A 172 44.47 9.67 -6.23
C ASN A 172 43.94 8.70 -5.17
N GLU A 173 44.79 7.90 -4.55
CA GLU A 173 44.44 7.02 -3.43
C GLU A 173 43.90 7.82 -2.23
N ASP A 174 44.55 8.92 -1.85
CA ASP A 174 44.09 9.79 -0.77
C ASP A 174 42.73 10.43 -1.11
N ARG A 175 42.53 10.91 -2.35
CA ARG A 175 41.23 11.43 -2.81
C ARG A 175 40.15 10.35 -2.78
N HIS A 176 40.48 9.14 -3.20
CA HIS A 176 39.55 8.02 -3.19
C HIS A 176 39.15 7.63 -1.76
N ARG A 177 40.12 7.56 -0.84
CA ARG A 177 39.87 7.28 0.58
C ARG A 177 38.94 8.31 1.20
N VAL A 178 39.20 9.61 1.01
CA VAL A 178 38.35 10.69 1.53
C VAL A 178 36.93 10.60 0.95
N LYS A 179 36.79 10.30 -0.34
CA LYS A 179 35.47 10.14 -0.98
C LYS A 179 34.71 8.93 -0.38
N GLN A 180 35.39 7.82 -0.14
CA GLN A 180 34.79 6.64 0.48
C GLN A 180 34.34 6.92 1.92
N GLU A 181 35.20 7.53 2.73
CA GLU A 181 34.88 7.91 4.10
C GLU A 181 33.67 8.87 4.16
N ALA A 182 33.61 9.87 3.26
CA ALA A 182 32.48 10.79 3.17
C ALA A 182 31.17 10.07 2.76
N MET A 183 31.22 9.14 1.80
CA MET A 183 30.04 8.34 1.44
C MET A 183 29.58 7.44 2.59
N GLU A 184 30.50 6.80 3.31
CA GLU A 184 30.16 5.98 4.46
C GLU A 184 29.53 6.80 5.58
N GLN A 185 30.07 7.98 5.90
CA GLN A 185 29.50 8.89 6.88
C GLN A 185 28.09 9.31 6.48
N MET A 186 27.90 9.74 5.24
CA MET A 186 26.57 10.11 4.72
C MET A 186 25.58 8.94 4.80
N GLN A 187 26.00 7.71 4.47
CA GLN A 187 25.14 6.53 4.61
C GLN A 187 24.78 6.23 6.07
N ARG A 188 25.71 6.40 7.01
CA ARG A 188 25.46 6.21 8.45
C ARG A 188 24.46 7.25 8.95
N GLU A 189 24.60 8.52 8.56
CA GLU A 189 23.66 9.59 8.91
C GLU A 189 22.26 9.32 8.34
N ILE A 190 22.15 8.93 7.07
CA ILE A 190 20.87 8.57 6.46
C ILE A 190 20.20 7.40 7.21
N LYS A 191 20.97 6.37 7.60
CA LYS A 191 20.44 5.23 8.37
C LYS A 191 19.97 5.66 9.76
N ALA A 192 20.76 6.46 10.48
CA ALA A 192 20.40 6.98 11.78
C ALA A 192 19.13 7.83 11.72
N GLN A 193 19.02 8.72 10.73
CA GLN A 193 17.84 9.56 10.52
C GLN A 193 16.60 8.74 10.20
N ARG A 194 16.73 7.69 9.36
CA ARG A 194 15.63 6.76 9.07
C ARG A 194 15.16 6.00 10.31
N GLN A 195 16.08 5.56 11.17
CA GLN A 195 15.75 4.89 12.42
C GLN A 195 15.03 5.83 13.39
N TYR A 196 15.56 7.05 13.55
CA TYR A 196 14.92 8.07 14.38
C TYR A 196 13.51 8.40 13.90
N ASN A 197 13.33 8.65 12.60
CA ASN A 197 12.01 8.94 12.02
C ASN A 197 11.02 7.77 12.21
N ASN A 198 11.47 6.53 12.04
CA ASN A 198 10.64 5.34 12.31
C ASN A 198 10.21 5.25 13.78
N MET A 199 11.12 5.51 14.72
CA MET A 199 10.82 5.50 16.15
C MET A 199 9.81 6.59 16.54
N VAL A 200 9.99 7.81 16.01
CA VAL A 200 9.05 8.92 16.20
C VAL A 200 7.68 8.59 15.60
N GLN A 201 7.65 7.99 14.41
CA GLN A 201 6.40 7.58 13.78
C GLN A 201 5.70 6.46 14.56
N SER A 202 6.43 5.46 15.06
CA SER A 202 5.87 4.36 15.87
C SER A 202 5.25 4.89 17.16
N SER A 203 6.00 5.70 17.92
CA SER A 203 5.51 6.30 19.17
C SER A 203 4.32 7.24 18.95
N SER A 204 4.26 7.94 17.82
CA SER A 204 3.10 8.75 17.43
C SER A 204 1.87 7.89 17.14
N ARG A 205 2.05 6.78 16.40
CA ARG A 205 0.99 5.80 16.14
C ARG A 205 0.48 5.16 17.43
N GLU A 206 1.37 4.75 18.32
CA GLU A 206 1.02 4.19 19.63
C GLU A 206 0.22 5.17 20.48
N ARG A 207 0.66 6.44 20.60
CA ARG A 207 -0.10 7.48 21.30
C ARG A 207 -1.50 7.68 20.70
N ARG A 208 -1.60 7.73 19.37
CA ARG A 208 -2.90 7.85 18.70
C ARG A 208 -3.80 6.65 19.00
N ASN A 209 -3.24 5.44 18.98
CA ASN A 209 -3.98 4.22 19.29
C ASN A 209 -4.44 4.18 20.75
N GLN A 210 -3.61 4.65 21.69
CA GLN A 210 -3.99 4.78 23.10
C GLN A 210 -5.19 5.72 23.27
N VAL A 211 -5.14 6.91 22.68
CA VAL A 211 -6.25 7.88 22.74
C VAL A 211 -7.54 7.31 22.12
N ILE A 212 -7.44 6.61 21.00
CA ILE A 212 -8.60 5.95 20.37
C ILE A 212 -9.16 4.84 21.28
N ALA A 213 -8.31 4.04 21.89
CA ALA A 213 -8.72 2.96 22.79
C ALA A 213 -9.40 3.51 24.05
N GLU A 214 -8.84 4.55 24.65
CA GLU A 214 -9.43 5.25 25.80
C GLU A 214 -10.81 5.82 25.46
N TYR A 215 -10.94 6.50 24.32
CA TYR A 215 -12.21 7.07 23.88
C TYR A 215 -13.26 5.98 23.60
N SER A 216 -12.85 4.86 23.00
CA SER A 216 -13.72 3.70 22.78
C SER A 216 -14.22 3.11 24.09
N LEU A 217 -13.34 2.98 25.08
CA LEU A 217 -13.68 2.48 26.42
C LEU A 217 -14.65 3.42 27.13
N GLN A 218 -14.41 4.74 27.09
CA GLN A 218 -15.32 5.74 27.66
C GLN A 218 -16.71 5.67 27.01
N ARG A 219 -16.80 5.56 25.68
CA ARG A 219 -18.08 5.41 24.98
C ARG A 219 -18.79 4.12 25.39
N ALA A 220 -18.08 3.01 25.51
CA ALA A 220 -18.65 1.75 25.96
C ALA A 220 -19.21 1.87 27.38
N GLN A 221 -18.48 2.54 28.28
CA GLN A 221 -18.91 2.79 29.66
C GLN A 221 -20.19 3.63 29.70
N ILE A 222 -20.24 4.76 28.99
CA ILE A 222 -21.44 5.62 28.91
C ILE A 222 -22.67 4.83 28.44
N VAL A 223 -22.50 3.96 27.43
CA VAL A 223 -23.60 3.13 26.93
C VAL A 223 -24.05 2.11 27.98
N GLN A 224 -23.12 1.51 28.73
CA GLN A 224 -23.45 0.60 29.83
C GLN A 224 -24.21 1.31 30.94
N ASP A 225 -23.73 2.48 31.37
CA ASP A 225 -24.36 3.29 32.42
C ASP A 225 -25.77 3.70 32.02
N THR A 226 -25.93 4.22 30.80
CA THR A 226 -27.24 4.60 30.24
C THR A 226 -28.21 3.40 30.20
N ARG A 227 -27.72 2.20 29.85
CA ARG A 227 -28.52 0.97 29.87
C ARG A 227 -28.91 0.57 31.29
N ALA A 228 -28.00 0.70 32.25
CA ALA A 228 -28.24 0.40 33.65
C ALA A 228 -29.30 1.36 34.23
N GLU A 229 -29.16 2.66 34.01
CA GLU A 229 -30.13 3.69 34.41
C GLU A 229 -31.51 3.45 33.79
N LYS A 230 -31.57 3.14 32.50
CA LYS A 230 -32.85 2.80 31.84
C LYS A 230 -33.49 1.58 32.49
N LYS A 231 -32.70 0.56 32.84
CA LYS A 231 -33.20 -0.66 33.48
C LYS A 231 -33.75 -0.37 34.88
N THR A 232 -33.04 0.41 35.70
CA THR A 232 -33.50 0.80 37.04
C THR A 232 -34.77 1.65 36.96
N HIS A 233 -34.82 2.64 36.06
CA HIS A 233 -35.99 3.47 35.85
C HIS A 233 -37.22 2.66 35.40
N LEU A 234 -37.05 1.71 34.47
CA LEU A 234 -38.13 0.82 34.06
C LEU A 234 -38.62 -0.08 35.21
N ALA A 235 -37.71 -0.57 36.04
CA ALA A 235 -38.08 -1.36 37.22
C ALA A 235 -38.87 -0.52 38.23
N GLN A 236 -38.48 0.73 38.44
CA GLN A 236 -39.19 1.68 39.30
C GLN A 236 -40.61 1.97 38.76
N ILE A 237 -40.76 2.23 37.46
CA ILE A 237 -42.09 2.43 36.83
C ILE A 237 -42.96 1.18 37.02
N ARG A 238 -42.41 -0.02 36.81
CA ARG A 238 -43.15 -1.28 37.01
C ARG A 238 -43.62 -1.41 38.45
N ARG A 239 -42.74 -1.18 39.42
CA ARG A 239 -43.09 -1.23 40.85
C ARG A 239 -44.17 -0.21 41.20
N GLN A 240 -44.06 1.01 40.67
CA GLN A 240 -45.08 2.04 40.90
C GLN A 240 -46.44 1.63 40.33
N ARG A 241 -46.48 1.13 39.09
CA ARG A 241 -47.74 0.66 38.47
C ARG A 241 -48.36 -0.51 39.22
N GLU A 242 -47.55 -1.39 39.77
CA GLU A 242 -48.03 -2.52 40.57
C GLU A 242 -48.62 -2.05 41.90
N MET A 243 -47.96 -1.12 42.57
CA MET A 243 -48.49 -0.44 43.76
C MET A 243 -49.82 0.26 43.44
N ASP A 244 -49.87 1.07 42.38
CA ASP A 244 -51.09 1.79 41.98
C ASP A 244 -52.23 0.83 41.64
N ARG A 245 -51.92 -0.27 40.94
CA ARG A 245 -52.90 -1.32 40.61
C ARG A 245 -53.43 -2.01 41.87
N SER A 246 -52.56 -2.31 42.83
CA SER A 246 -52.97 -2.90 44.12
C SER A 246 -53.86 -1.94 44.92
N TRP A 247 -53.49 -0.67 44.99
CA TRP A 247 -54.25 0.38 45.68
C TRP A 247 -55.63 0.60 45.04
N LEU A 248 -55.70 0.66 43.70
CA LEU A 248 -56.98 0.77 42.98
C LEU A 248 -57.86 -0.46 43.20
N ALA A 249 -57.28 -1.67 43.25
CA ALA A 249 -58.02 -2.90 43.51
C ALA A 249 -58.61 -2.91 44.92
N GLU A 250 -57.82 -2.55 45.93
CA GLU A 250 -58.26 -2.42 47.32
C GLU A 250 -59.38 -1.39 47.46
N ARG A 251 -59.20 -0.20 46.89
CA ARG A 251 -60.22 0.85 46.92
C ARG A 251 -61.50 0.48 46.17
N SER A 252 -61.40 -0.22 45.04
CA SER A 252 -62.55 -0.76 44.32
C SER A 252 -63.30 -1.82 45.14
N GLN A 253 -62.57 -2.65 45.89
CA GLN A 253 -63.17 -3.63 46.78
C GLN A 253 -63.92 -2.94 47.93
N GLU A 254 -63.32 -1.94 48.57
CA GLU A 254 -63.98 -1.16 49.61
C GLU A 254 -65.28 -0.50 49.12
N MET A 255 -65.25 0.11 47.91
CA MET A 255 -66.45 0.70 47.32
C MET A 255 -67.53 -0.35 47.05
N ARG A 256 -67.17 -1.51 46.47
CA ARG A 256 -68.11 -2.62 46.24
C ARG A 256 -68.69 -3.15 47.55
N GLU A 257 -67.91 -3.22 48.62
CA GLU A 257 -68.41 -3.62 49.94
C GLU A 257 -69.38 -2.60 50.53
N LYS A 258 -69.07 -1.30 50.41
CA LYS A 258 -69.97 -0.22 50.85
C LYS A 258 -71.28 -0.25 50.07
N GLU A 259 -71.23 -0.38 48.75
CA GLU A 259 -72.44 -0.53 47.92
C GLU A 259 -73.27 -1.76 48.34
N LYS A 260 -72.63 -2.92 48.51
CA LYS A 260 -73.31 -4.14 49.00
C LYS A 260 -73.97 -3.92 50.36
N ARG A 261 -73.32 -3.21 51.29
CA ARG A 261 -73.91 -2.87 52.60
C ARG A 261 -75.13 -1.97 52.45
N VAL A 262 -75.05 -0.93 51.62
CA VAL A 262 -76.17 -0.01 51.36
C VAL A 262 -77.35 -0.72 50.70
N VAL A 263 -77.10 -1.58 49.71
CA VAL A 263 -78.16 -2.39 49.04
C VAL A 263 -78.83 -3.32 50.05
N ARG A 264 -78.05 -4.05 50.87
CA ARG A 264 -78.60 -4.90 51.93
C ARG A 264 -79.43 -4.09 52.94
N GLN A 265 -78.96 -2.91 53.33
CA GLN A 265 -79.69 -2.04 54.25
C GLN A 265 -81.03 -1.57 53.65
N ARG A 266 -81.05 -1.17 52.37
CA ARG A 266 -82.30 -0.82 51.67
C ARG A 266 -83.26 -2.00 51.57
N GLN A 267 -82.77 -3.18 51.19
CA GLN A 267 -83.59 -4.39 51.13
C GLN A 267 -84.15 -4.78 52.50
N ALA A 268 -83.36 -4.67 53.57
CA ALA A 268 -83.82 -4.91 54.93
C ALA A 268 -84.88 -3.89 55.36
N ALA A 269 -84.69 -2.60 55.05
CA ALA A 269 -85.66 -1.56 55.32
C ALA A 269 -86.98 -1.79 54.56
N GLN A 270 -86.92 -2.16 53.27
CA GLN A 270 -88.10 -2.51 52.48
C GLN A 270 -88.85 -3.71 53.06
N LYS A 271 -88.13 -4.80 53.40
CA LYS A 271 -88.75 -5.98 54.03
C LYS A 271 -89.38 -5.65 55.39
N ASN A 272 -88.75 -4.79 56.18
CA ASN A 272 -89.31 -4.36 57.46
C ASN A 272 -90.57 -3.50 57.25
N TYR A 273 -90.56 -2.58 56.30
CA TYR A 273 -91.72 -1.78 55.94
C TYR A 273 -92.89 -2.64 55.43
N GLU A 274 -92.61 -3.61 54.56
CA GLU A 274 -93.61 -4.56 54.06
C GLU A 274 -94.21 -5.40 55.20
N LYS A 275 -93.37 -5.89 56.13
CA LYS A 275 -93.83 -6.59 57.34
C LYS A 275 -94.72 -5.71 58.22
N GLU A 276 -94.36 -4.45 58.43
CA GLU A 276 -95.18 -3.50 59.19
C GLU A 276 -96.52 -3.24 58.49
N LEU A 277 -96.52 -3.10 57.16
CA LEU A 277 -97.75 -2.90 56.39
C LEU A 277 -98.67 -4.12 56.48
N LEU A 278 -98.12 -5.33 56.33
CA LEU A 278 -98.86 -6.58 56.51
C LEU A 278 -99.42 -6.72 57.93
N LYS A 279 -98.64 -6.37 58.95
CA LYS A 279 -99.10 -6.38 60.33
C LYS A 279 -100.29 -5.43 60.52
N LYS A 280 -100.18 -4.18 60.05
CA LYS A 280 -101.29 -3.20 60.10
C LYS A 280 -102.53 -3.70 59.35
N ALA A 281 -102.37 -4.29 58.17
CA ALA A 281 -103.48 -4.85 57.41
C ALA A 281 -104.18 -6.00 58.17
N ARG A 282 -103.39 -6.87 58.82
CA ARG A 282 -103.92 -7.95 59.67
C ARG A 282 -104.65 -7.42 60.89
N ASP A 283 -104.08 -6.42 61.56
CA ASP A 283 -104.68 -5.77 62.73
C ASP A 283 -106.02 -5.09 62.34
N ASN A 284 -106.06 -4.39 61.19
CA ASN A 284 -107.30 -3.80 60.66
C ASN A 284 -108.36 -4.87 60.32
N LEU A 285 -107.96 -5.97 59.68
CA LEU A 285 -108.87 -7.07 59.34
C LEU A 285 -109.43 -7.74 60.60
N ALA A 286 -108.62 -7.88 61.66
CA ALA A 286 -109.09 -8.37 62.95
C ALA A 286 -110.12 -7.42 63.57
N HIS A 287 -109.88 -6.12 63.48
CA HIS A 287 -110.81 -5.10 63.98
C HIS A 287 -112.14 -5.08 63.19
N GLU A 288 -112.09 -5.18 61.86
CA GLU A 288 -113.27 -5.32 61.01
C GLU A 288 -114.07 -6.60 61.33
N HIS A 289 -113.38 -7.73 61.55
CA HIS A 289 -114.04 -8.97 61.99
C HIS A 289 -114.70 -8.83 63.36
N GLU A 290 -114.06 -8.16 64.31
CA GLU A 290 -114.62 -7.87 65.62
C GLU A 290 -115.87 -6.99 65.52
N GLN A 291 -115.82 -5.91 64.74
CA GLN A 291 -116.96 -5.03 64.50
C GLN A 291 -118.11 -5.75 63.78
N ARG A 292 -117.80 -6.61 62.82
CA ARG A 292 -118.77 -7.48 62.16
C ARG A 292 -119.44 -8.41 63.15
N LEU A 293 -118.67 -9.09 64.00
CA LEU A 293 -119.20 -9.99 65.04
C LEU A 293 -120.09 -9.24 66.05
N LEU A 294 -119.71 -8.03 66.46
CA LEU A 294 -120.54 -7.16 67.31
C LEU A 294 -121.85 -6.78 66.61
N SER A 295 -121.80 -6.44 65.32
CA SER A 295 -122.96 -6.10 64.52
C SER A 295 -123.88 -7.30 64.30
N GLU A 296 -123.34 -8.48 63.98
CA GLU A 296 -124.09 -9.74 63.85
C GLU A 296 -124.76 -10.13 65.17
N LYS A 297 -124.08 -9.99 66.32
CA LYS A 297 -124.71 -10.19 67.64
C LYS A 297 -125.87 -9.22 67.90
N LYS A 298 -125.71 -7.96 67.47
CA LYS A 298 -126.78 -6.96 67.59
C LYS A 298 -127.96 -7.31 66.68
N ILE A 299 -127.70 -7.73 65.44
CA ILE A 299 -128.73 -8.23 64.51
C ILE A 299 -129.45 -9.42 65.12
N TYR A 300 -128.72 -10.43 65.61
CA TYR A 300 -129.32 -11.60 66.26
C TYR A 300 -130.23 -11.23 67.43
N ARG A 301 -129.85 -10.23 68.25
CA ARG A 301 -130.72 -9.72 69.31
C ARG A 301 -131.98 -9.06 68.75
N MET A 302 -131.84 -8.21 67.72
CA MET A 302 -133.00 -7.59 67.06
C MET A 302 -133.90 -8.62 66.37
N GLU A 303 -133.35 -9.67 65.76
CA GLU A 303 -134.08 -10.78 65.15
C GLU A 303 -134.82 -11.61 66.21
N SER A 304 -134.24 -11.84 67.40
CA SER A 304 -134.94 -12.54 68.49
C SER A 304 -136.08 -11.69 69.03
N GLU A 305 -135.86 -10.38 69.22
CA GLU A 305 -136.90 -9.42 69.61
C GLU A 305 -138.02 -9.35 68.55
N GLU A 306 -137.67 -9.36 67.26
CA GLU A 306 -138.63 -9.43 66.15
C GLU A 306 -139.40 -10.75 66.17
N ALA A 307 -138.74 -11.89 66.34
CA ALA A 307 -139.39 -13.20 66.41
C ALA A 307 -140.36 -13.29 67.61
N GLU A 308 -139.98 -12.73 68.76
CA GLU A 308 -140.88 -12.61 69.92
C GLU A 308 -142.08 -11.71 69.63
N LEU A 309 -141.87 -10.57 68.95
CA LEU A 309 -142.96 -9.67 68.53
C LEU A 309 -143.89 -10.34 67.53
N ILE A 310 -143.36 -11.08 66.55
CA ILE A 310 -144.15 -11.86 65.57
C ILE A 310 -144.94 -12.96 66.29
N ALA A 311 -144.33 -13.66 67.25
CA ALA A 311 -145.02 -14.67 68.04
C ALA A 311 -146.17 -14.06 68.85
N LYS A 312 -145.93 -12.92 69.52
CA LYS A 312 -146.99 -12.15 70.20
C LYS A 312 -148.07 -11.68 69.23
N LEU A 313 -147.70 -11.22 68.03
CA LEU A 313 -148.66 -10.79 67.01
C LEU A 313 -149.52 -11.95 66.53
N ARG A 314 -148.92 -13.13 66.31
CA ARG A 314 -149.64 -14.36 65.96
C ARG A 314 -150.60 -14.79 67.07
N VAL A 315 -150.17 -14.77 68.33
CA VAL A 315 -151.06 -15.06 69.47
C VAL A 315 -152.19 -14.03 69.55
N THR A 316 -151.91 -12.75 69.29
CA THR A 316 -152.95 -11.70 69.24
C THR A 316 -153.92 -11.91 68.07
N GLN A 317 -153.42 -12.33 66.90
CA GLN A 317 -154.24 -12.66 65.73
C GLN A 317 -155.04 -13.95 65.92
N GLU A 318 -154.50 -14.95 66.60
CA GLU A 318 -155.23 -16.15 67.02
C GLU A 318 -156.29 -15.82 68.06
N MET A 319 -156.00 -14.95 69.04
CA MET A 319 -157.03 -14.43 69.95
C MET A 319 -158.11 -13.63 69.22
N GLN A 320 -157.74 -12.83 68.21
CA GLN A 320 -158.72 -12.14 67.37
C GLN A 320 -159.55 -13.14 66.55
N ARG A 321 -158.92 -14.17 65.97
CA ARG A 321 -159.64 -15.27 65.29
C ARG A 321 -160.57 -15.99 66.25
N ALA A 322 -160.12 -16.33 67.45
CA ALA A 322 -160.94 -16.96 68.48
C ALA A 322 -162.10 -16.05 68.89
N ALA A 323 -161.87 -14.75 69.09
CA ALA A 323 -162.93 -13.78 69.37
C ALA A 323 -163.91 -13.60 68.19
N TYR A 324 -163.44 -13.70 66.94
CA TYR A 324 -164.29 -13.70 65.76
C TYR A 324 -165.06 -15.01 65.59
N GLU A 325 -164.47 -16.17 65.90
CA GLU A 325 -165.14 -17.48 65.92
C GLU A 325 -166.18 -17.54 67.05
N GLU A 326 -165.91 -16.92 68.22
CA GLU A 326 -166.87 -16.78 69.32
C GLU A 326 -168.05 -15.86 68.89
N LEU A 327 -167.77 -14.82 68.10
CA LEU A 327 -168.79 -13.97 67.47
C LEU A 327 -169.61 -14.73 66.41
N GLU A 328 -168.98 -15.61 65.63
CA GLU A 328 -169.63 -16.44 64.62
C GLU A 328 -170.52 -17.51 65.27
N PHE A 329 -170.11 -18.06 66.43
CA PHE A 329 -170.88 -19.02 67.22
C PHE A 329 -172.10 -18.38 67.89
N VAL A 330 -172.00 -17.13 68.35
CA VAL A 330 -173.13 -16.37 68.94
C VAL A 330 -174.14 -15.91 67.88
N MET A 331 -173.72 -15.75 66.62
CA MET A 331 -174.57 -15.30 65.51
C MET A 331 -175.33 -16.43 64.79
N HIS A 332 -175.24 -17.69 65.24
CA HIS A 332 -175.92 -18.85 64.62
C HIS A 332 -176.95 -19.57 65.51
N ASP A 333 -177.24 -19.05 66.71
CA ASP A 333 -178.19 -19.66 67.68
C ASP A 333 -179.45 -18.81 67.97
N GLU A 334 -179.84 -17.90 67.06
CA GLU A 334 -181.23 -17.38 66.95
C GLU A 334 -181.70 -17.41 65.49
#